data_AF-A0ABD0SJC4-F1
#
_entry.id   AF-A0ABD0SJC4-F1
#
_cell.length_a   1.000
_cell.length_b   1.000
_cell.length_c   1.000
_cell.angle_alpha   90.00
_cell.angle_beta   90.00
_cell.angle_gamma   90.00
#
_symmetry.space_group_name_H-M   'P 1'
#
loop_
_entity.id
_entity.type
_entity.pdbx_description
1 polymer ?
#
loop_
_entity_poly.entity_id
_entity_poly.type
_entity_poly.pdbx_seq_one_letter_code
_entity_poly.pdbx_strand_id
1 'polypeptide(L)'
;MEWWCYAPILMAIIMFLLVGTICERRIETAIRRIPEPRVITFAPPSISSIPCGTREPGASQSEPVAPAGKADLVSRIRARVTAADPKKARELGGVFLFNIIKGTSVYSWTLDLNKVTVYEGEPEEDPDTTFTLTEHNFKQLVQGKEDARCIMQAGRCSVTGDIMRAMKLEPYIKLE
;
A
#
# COMPACT_ATOMS: atom_id res chain seq x y z
N MET A 1 3.66 -15.98 -49.41
CA MET A 1 4.14 -15.78 -48.02
C MET A 1 3.05 -15.04 -47.28
N GLU A 2 2.35 -15.77 -46.41
CA GLU A 2 1.04 -15.39 -45.87
C GLU A 2 1.20 -14.49 -44.65
N TRP A 3 1.28 -13.18 -44.87
CA TRP A 3 1.39 -12.16 -43.82
C TRP A 3 0.13 -12.05 -42.93
N TRP A 4 -0.98 -12.66 -43.34
CA TRP A 4 -2.26 -12.65 -42.62
C TRP A 4 -2.25 -13.45 -41.31
N CYS A 5 -1.37 -14.45 -41.17
CA CYS A 5 -1.27 -15.23 -39.93
C CYS A 5 -0.54 -14.48 -38.79
N TYR A 6 0.33 -13.53 -39.13
CA TYR A 6 1.13 -12.80 -38.15
C TYR A 6 0.45 -11.52 -37.66
N ALA A 7 -0.55 -11.00 -38.37
CA ALA A 7 -1.29 -9.80 -37.97
C ALA A 7 -1.92 -9.87 -36.57
N PRO A 8 -2.66 -10.93 -36.18
CA PRO A 8 -3.23 -11.01 -34.83
C PRO A 8 -2.16 -11.19 -33.74
N ILE A 9 -1.09 -11.92 -34.05
CA ILE A 9 0.04 -12.13 -33.12
C ILE A 9 0.81 -10.83 -32.90
N LEU A 10 1.05 -10.07 -33.96
CA LEU A 10 1.72 -8.77 -33.90
C LEU A 10 0.87 -7.75 -33.13
N MET A 11 -0.45 -7.74 -33.32
CA MET A 11 -1.37 -6.88 -32.56
C MET A 11 -1.41 -7.27 -31.08
N ALA A 12 -1.36 -8.56 -30.75
CA ALA A 12 -1.28 -9.02 -29.37
C ALA A 12 0.04 -8.59 -28.70
N ILE A 13 1.17 -8.69 -29.40
CA ILE A 13 2.48 -8.22 -28.92
C ILE A 13 2.46 -6.69 -28.72
N ILE A 14 1.90 -5.94 -29.67
CA ILE A 14 1.77 -4.48 -29.57
C ILE A 14 0.87 -4.08 -28.39
N MET A 15 -0.26 -4.78 -28.17
CA MET A 15 -1.11 -4.54 -27.00
C MET A 15 -0.41 -4.89 -25.68
N PHE A 16 0.36 -6.00 -25.64
CA PHE A 16 1.10 -6.38 -24.44
C PHE A 16 2.22 -5.39 -24.12
N LEU A 17 2.90 -4.86 -25.15
CA LEU A 17 3.89 -3.80 -25.00
C LEU A 17 3.24 -2.46 -24.64
N LEU A 18 2.04 -2.14 -25.12
CA LEU A 18 1.28 -0.95 -24.73
C LEU A 18 0.81 -1.03 -23.27
N VAL A 19 0.25 -2.16 -22.83
CA VAL A 19 -0.16 -2.38 -21.43
C VAL A 19 1.06 -2.38 -20.50
N GLY A 20 2.16 -3.05 -20.91
CA GLY A 20 3.42 -3.06 -20.18
C GLY A 20 4.05 -1.66 -20.07
N THR A 21 4.06 -0.87 -21.13
CA THR A 21 4.60 0.51 -21.12
C THR A 21 3.72 1.50 -20.37
N ILE A 22 2.40 1.27 -20.28
CA ILE A 22 1.50 2.05 -19.41
C ILE A 22 1.81 1.78 -17.93
N CYS A 23 2.08 0.53 -17.56
CA CYS A 23 2.60 0.17 -16.24
C CYS A 23 3.95 0.85 -15.95
N GLU A 24 4.89 0.79 -16.90
CA GLU A 24 6.26 1.28 -16.73
C GLU A 24 6.34 2.82 -16.65
N ARG A 25 5.53 3.54 -17.44
CA ARG A 25 5.50 5.03 -17.44
C ARG A 25 4.82 5.61 -16.19
N ARG A 26 3.86 4.92 -15.58
CA ARG A 26 3.26 5.37 -14.30
C ARG A 26 4.21 5.18 -13.12
N ILE A 27 5.06 4.15 -13.16
CA ILE A 27 6.09 3.89 -12.14
C ILE A 27 7.23 4.92 -12.23
N GLU A 28 7.73 5.25 -13.43
CA GLU A 28 8.76 6.30 -13.60
C GLU A 28 8.25 7.68 -13.17
N THR A 29 6.98 7.99 -13.41
CA THR A 29 6.39 9.27 -12.99
C THR A 29 6.21 9.34 -11.46
N ALA A 30 5.94 8.21 -10.80
CA ALA A 30 5.84 8.12 -9.34
C ALA A 30 7.20 8.20 -8.64
N ILE A 31 8.25 7.59 -9.22
CA ILE A 31 9.62 7.66 -8.68
C ILE A 31 10.24 9.05 -8.89
N ARG A 32 9.96 9.72 -10.03
CA ARG A 32 10.43 11.10 -10.28
C ARG A 32 9.67 12.18 -9.51
N ARG A 33 8.53 11.84 -8.88
CA ARG A 33 7.82 12.70 -7.92
C ARG A 33 8.18 12.39 -6.46
N ILE A 34 9.28 11.68 -6.21
CA ILE A 34 9.96 11.81 -4.93
C ILE A 34 10.64 13.18 -5.01
N PRO A 35 10.12 14.25 -4.37
CA PRO A 35 10.89 15.47 -4.24
C PRO A 35 12.21 15.09 -3.57
N GLU A 36 13.33 15.44 -4.20
CA GLU A 36 14.60 15.52 -3.49
C GLU A 36 14.38 16.24 -2.15
N PRO A 37 15.12 15.87 -1.10
CA PRO A 37 14.96 16.49 0.22
C PRO A 37 15.26 17.97 0.08
N ARG A 38 14.21 18.76 -0.16
CA ARG A 38 14.28 20.20 -0.06
C ARG A 38 14.50 20.41 1.43
N VAL A 39 15.76 20.71 1.76
CA VAL A 39 16.14 21.34 3.01
C VAL A 39 15.28 22.59 3.09
N ILE A 40 14.11 22.48 3.71
CA ILE A 40 13.35 23.65 4.04
C ILE A 40 13.96 24.16 5.33
N THR A 41 14.90 25.09 5.16
CA THR A 41 15.23 26.07 6.18
C THR A 41 13.93 26.77 6.59
N PHE A 42 13.28 26.28 7.64
CA PHE A 42 12.30 27.05 8.38
C PHE A 42 12.94 27.46 9.70
N ALA A 43 13.16 28.77 9.82
CA ALA A 43 13.37 29.44 11.09
C ALA A 43 12.24 29.08 12.07
N PRO A 44 12.52 29.00 13.38
CA PRO A 44 11.63 28.39 14.35
C PRO A 44 10.43 29.29 14.68
N PRO A 45 9.20 28.77 14.65
CA PRO A 45 8.17 29.22 15.57
C PRO A 45 7.97 28.13 16.62
N SER A 46 8.37 28.48 17.84
CA SER A 46 7.73 28.08 19.10
C SER A 46 7.21 26.64 19.16
N ILE A 47 8.08 25.76 19.65
CA ILE A 47 7.74 24.45 20.21
C ILE A 47 6.54 24.60 21.16
N SER A 48 5.37 24.09 20.76
CA SER A 48 4.41 23.53 21.72
C SER A 48 4.33 22.04 21.44
N SER A 49 5.11 21.33 22.24
CA SER A 49 5.20 19.88 22.34
C SER A 49 3.83 19.20 22.37
N ILE A 50 3.52 18.43 21.33
CA ILE A 50 2.68 17.24 21.46
C ILE A 50 3.55 16.07 20.96
N PRO A 51 3.94 15.11 21.83
CA PRO A 51 4.67 13.94 21.38
C PRO A 51 3.71 13.00 20.61
N CYS A 52 4.05 12.57 19.38
CA CYS A 52 3.52 11.31 18.83
C CYS A 52 4.01 10.25 19.81
N GLY A 53 3.09 9.80 20.67
CA GLY A 53 3.40 9.07 21.89
C GLY A 53 4.17 7.80 21.58
N THR A 54 5.41 7.76 22.02
CA THR A 54 6.15 6.53 22.23
C THR A 54 5.35 5.68 23.21
N ARG A 55 4.70 4.62 22.73
CA ARG A 55 4.20 3.56 23.59
C ARG A 55 5.35 2.57 23.78
N GLU A 56 6.17 2.80 24.80
CA GLU A 56 7.15 1.83 25.28
C GLU A 56 6.48 0.69 26.08
N PRO A 57 7.13 -0.48 26.20
CA PRO A 57 6.48 -1.79 26.19
C PRO A 57 6.24 -2.38 27.59
N GLY A 58 5.03 -2.91 27.81
CA GLY A 58 4.72 -3.81 28.93
C GLY A 58 4.84 -5.26 28.48
N ALA A 59 5.65 -6.04 29.20
CA ALA A 59 6.12 -7.37 28.86
C ALA A 59 5.07 -8.49 28.80
N SER A 60 5.45 -9.56 28.07
CA SER A 60 4.88 -10.91 27.99
C SER A 60 3.78 -11.05 26.92
N GLN A 61 3.99 -11.73 25.79
CA GLN A 61 4.70 -12.99 25.58
C GLN A 61 5.56 -12.97 24.31
N SER A 62 6.74 -13.55 24.45
CA SER A 62 7.56 -14.05 23.36
C SER A 62 6.84 -15.19 22.64
N GLU A 63 6.35 -14.94 21.44
CA GLU A 63 6.22 -15.98 20.42
C GLU A 63 7.24 -15.71 19.30
N PRO A 64 7.94 -16.76 18.81
CA PRO A 64 8.89 -16.63 17.73
C PRO A 64 8.10 -16.42 16.43
N VAL A 65 7.76 -15.18 16.11
CA VAL A 65 7.09 -14.89 14.85
C VAL A 65 8.12 -15.07 13.74
N ALA A 66 8.03 -16.22 13.08
CA ALA A 66 8.76 -16.60 11.87
C ALA A 66 8.88 -15.42 10.89
N PRO A 67 9.88 -15.41 9.99
CA PRO A 67 9.96 -14.41 8.93
C PRO A 67 8.73 -14.53 8.04
N ALA A 68 7.65 -13.82 8.39
CA ALA A 68 6.39 -13.82 7.68
C ALA A 68 6.66 -13.35 6.26
N GLY A 69 6.58 -14.27 5.32
CA GLY A 69 6.65 -13.98 3.90
C GLY A 69 5.47 -13.11 3.48
N LYS A 70 5.59 -12.44 2.33
CA LYS A 70 4.52 -11.62 1.72
C LYS A 70 3.16 -12.32 1.78
N ALA A 71 3.11 -13.59 1.36
CA ALA A 71 1.88 -14.38 1.30
C ALA A 71 1.24 -14.65 2.68
N ASP A 72 2.06 -14.78 3.73
CA ASP A 72 1.58 -14.96 5.10
C ASP A 72 0.89 -13.69 5.61
N LEU A 73 1.52 -12.53 5.43
CA LEU A 73 0.95 -11.24 5.85
C LEU A 73 -0.38 -10.95 5.15
N VAL A 74 -0.45 -11.12 3.83
CA VAL A 74 -1.68 -10.89 3.06
C VAL A 74 -2.79 -11.85 3.51
N SER A 75 -2.45 -13.11 3.81
CA SER A 75 -3.42 -14.10 4.30
C SER A 75 -3.96 -13.74 5.68
N ARG A 76 -3.11 -13.24 6.58
CA ARG A 76 -3.53 -12.76 7.90
C ARG A 76 -4.41 -11.51 7.80
N ILE A 77 -4.07 -10.56 6.93
CA ILE A 77 -4.91 -9.38 6.64
C ILE A 77 -6.26 -9.82 6.09
N ARG A 78 -6.30 -10.76 5.15
CA ARG A 78 -7.55 -11.32 4.62
C ARG A 78 -8.41 -11.90 5.73
N ALA A 79 -7.85 -12.73 6.59
CA ALA A 79 -8.56 -13.29 7.73
C ALA A 79 -9.10 -12.19 8.66
N ARG A 80 -8.34 -11.11 8.86
CA ARG A 80 -8.77 -9.99 9.70
C ARG A 80 -9.91 -9.19 9.09
N VAL A 81 -9.85 -8.89 7.79
CA VAL A 81 -10.91 -8.20 7.05
C VAL A 81 -12.19 -9.03 7.05
N THR A 82 -12.10 -10.35 6.90
CA THR A 82 -13.27 -11.25 7.01
C THR A 82 -13.83 -11.34 8.43
N ALA A 83 -12.98 -11.25 9.45
CA ALA A 83 -13.40 -11.23 10.85
C ALA A 83 -13.92 -9.85 11.33
N ALA A 84 -13.64 -8.79 10.57
CA ALA A 84 -14.14 -7.45 10.87
C ALA A 84 -15.64 -7.34 10.53
N ASP A 85 -16.31 -6.36 11.13
CA ASP A 85 -17.73 -6.10 10.86
C ASP A 85 -17.93 -5.77 9.35
N PRO A 86 -18.60 -6.64 8.58
CA PRO A 86 -18.73 -6.43 7.14
C PRO A 86 -19.59 -5.20 6.81
N LYS A 87 -20.46 -4.77 7.74
CA LYS A 87 -21.22 -3.52 7.62
C LYS A 87 -20.31 -2.29 7.66
N LYS A 88 -19.37 -2.25 8.60
CA LYS A 88 -18.42 -1.13 8.73
C LYS A 88 -17.42 -1.11 7.58
N ALA A 89 -16.99 -2.29 7.12
CA ALA A 89 -16.13 -2.41 5.95
C ALA A 89 -16.83 -1.81 4.71
N ARG A 90 -18.09 -2.17 4.47
CA ARG A 90 -18.88 -1.63 3.36
C ARG A 90 -19.25 -0.16 3.51
N GLU A 91 -19.41 0.33 4.74
CA GLU A 91 -19.65 1.75 5.03
C GLU A 91 -18.43 2.61 4.69
N LEU A 92 -17.21 2.12 4.96
CA LEU A 92 -15.99 2.75 4.50
C LEU A 92 -15.89 2.65 2.97
N GLY A 93 -16.10 1.45 2.43
CA GLY A 93 -16.11 1.16 1.01
C GLY A 93 -14.79 1.47 0.29
N GLY A 94 -14.76 1.15 -0.99
CA GLY A 94 -13.67 1.49 -1.89
C GLY A 94 -12.61 0.39 -2.11
N VAL A 95 -11.76 0.66 -3.09
CA VAL A 95 -10.69 -0.20 -3.58
C VAL A 95 -9.34 0.43 -3.23
N PHE A 96 -8.56 -0.29 -2.43
CA PHE A 96 -7.28 0.16 -1.91
C PHE A 96 -6.15 -0.67 -2.50
N LEU A 97 -5.26 -0.02 -3.24
CA LEU A 97 -4.05 -0.63 -3.80
C LEU A 97 -2.85 -0.37 -2.88
N PHE A 98 -2.09 -1.41 -2.57
CA PHE A 98 -0.86 -1.32 -1.79
C PHE A 98 0.34 -1.74 -2.64
N ASN A 99 1.19 -0.76 -2.96
CA ASN A 99 2.46 -0.94 -3.63
C ASN A 99 3.59 -0.96 -2.61
N ILE A 100 4.22 -2.11 -2.44
CA ILE A 100 5.24 -2.29 -1.43
C ILE A 100 6.59 -2.55 -2.10
N ILE A 101 7.55 -1.67 -1.79
CA ILE A 101 8.87 -1.64 -2.39
C ILE A 101 9.83 -2.48 -1.53
N LYS A 102 10.51 -3.44 -2.15
CA LYS A 102 11.54 -4.29 -1.54
C LYS A 102 12.77 -4.33 -2.45
N GLY A 103 13.75 -3.48 -2.13
CA GLY A 103 14.93 -3.31 -2.97
C GLY A 103 14.53 -2.84 -4.37
N THR A 104 14.81 -3.64 -5.38
CA THR A 104 14.48 -3.36 -6.79
C THR A 104 13.11 -3.93 -7.22
N SER A 105 12.43 -4.68 -6.35
CA SER A 105 11.14 -5.29 -6.66
C SER A 105 10.00 -4.54 -5.99
N VAL A 106 8.88 -4.41 -6.70
CA VAL A 106 7.62 -3.89 -6.16
C VAL A 106 6.60 -5.01 -6.18
N TYR A 107 5.89 -5.19 -5.07
CA TYR A 107 4.76 -6.09 -5.02
C TYR A 107 3.48 -5.34 -4.69
N SER A 108 2.46 -5.59 -5.49
CA SER A 108 1.12 -5.02 -5.34
C SER A 108 0.15 -6.05 -4.76
N TRP A 109 -0.80 -5.56 -3.99
CA TRP A 109 -1.99 -6.28 -3.59
C TRP A 109 -3.13 -5.30 -3.36
N THR A 110 -4.34 -5.80 -3.47
CA THR A 110 -5.54 -4.98 -3.43
C THR A 110 -6.48 -5.46 -2.34
N LEU A 111 -7.05 -4.49 -1.62
CA LEU A 111 -8.12 -4.64 -0.65
C LEU A 111 -9.37 -3.96 -1.20
N ASP A 112 -10.37 -4.76 -1.54
CA ASP A 112 -11.68 -4.27 -1.98
C ASP A 112 -12.65 -4.38 -0.80
N LEU A 113 -13.00 -3.24 -0.19
CA LEU A 113 -13.97 -3.20 0.90
C LEU A 113 -15.43 -3.22 0.42
N ASN A 114 -15.69 -2.96 -0.86
CA ASN A 114 -17.02 -3.11 -1.44
C ASN A 114 -17.42 -4.60 -1.51
N LYS A 115 -16.45 -5.45 -1.88
CA LYS A 115 -16.59 -6.91 -1.92
C LYS A 115 -16.11 -7.60 -0.65
N VAL A 116 -15.37 -6.90 0.22
CA VAL A 116 -14.71 -7.43 1.43
C VAL A 116 -13.73 -8.56 1.06
N THR A 117 -12.94 -8.33 0.01
CA THR A 117 -11.98 -9.28 -0.53
C THR A 117 -10.57 -8.70 -0.57
N VAL A 118 -9.57 -9.60 -0.46
CA VAL A 118 -8.15 -9.25 -0.53
C VAL A 118 -7.48 -10.18 -1.54
N TYR A 119 -6.79 -9.62 -2.51
CA TYR A 119 -6.12 -10.38 -3.58
C TYR A 119 -4.77 -9.75 -3.95
N GLU A 120 -3.89 -10.55 -4.56
CA GLU A 120 -2.60 -10.07 -5.04
C GLU A 120 -2.75 -9.37 -6.40
N GLY A 121 -1.90 -8.38 -6.67
CA GLY A 121 -1.94 -7.60 -7.89
C GLY A 121 -2.75 -6.31 -7.78
N GLU A 122 -2.78 -5.58 -8.89
CA GLU A 122 -3.55 -4.35 -9.07
C GLU A 122 -5.03 -4.66 -9.35
N PRO A 123 -5.95 -3.76 -9.00
CA PRO A 123 -7.36 -3.94 -9.33
C PRO A 123 -7.61 -3.85 -10.84
N GLU A 124 -8.71 -4.47 -11.29
CA GLU A 124 -9.18 -4.36 -12.68
C GLU A 124 -9.64 -2.92 -13.02
N GLU A 125 -10.15 -2.21 -12.01
CA GLU A 125 -10.60 -0.81 -12.09
C GLU A 125 -9.61 0.12 -11.39
N ASP A 126 -9.62 1.43 -11.68
CA ASP A 126 -8.76 2.39 -11.00
C ASP A 126 -9.03 2.38 -9.47
N PRO A 127 -7.98 2.25 -8.63
CA PRO A 127 -8.16 2.23 -7.19
C PRO A 127 -8.57 3.61 -6.64
N ASP A 128 -9.50 3.63 -5.68
CA ASP A 128 -9.88 4.85 -4.95
C ASP A 128 -8.69 5.43 -4.17
N THR A 129 -7.82 4.56 -3.68
CA THR A 129 -6.67 4.94 -2.86
C THR A 129 -5.49 4.03 -3.15
N THR A 130 -4.32 4.63 -3.36
CA THR A 130 -3.06 3.91 -3.58
C THR A 130 -2.07 4.26 -2.48
N PHE A 131 -1.55 3.25 -1.80
CA PHE A 131 -0.47 3.36 -0.81
C PHE A 131 0.84 2.89 -1.43
N THR A 132 1.89 3.69 -1.32
CA THR A 132 3.24 3.34 -1.75
C THR A 132 4.20 3.48 -0.58
N LEU A 133 4.81 2.36 -0.14
CA LEU A 133 5.71 2.31 1.01
C LEU A 133 6.72 1.17 0.89
N THR A 134 7.73 1.14 1.76
CA THR A 134 8.72 0.05 1.79
C THR A 134 8.21 -1.17 2.55
N GLU A 135 8.75 -2.36 2.28
CA GLU A 135 8.44 -3.59 3.04
C GLU A 135 8.66 -3.39 4.55
N HIS A 136 9.69 -2.64 4.92
CA HIS A 136 9.97 -2.32 6.32
C HIS A 136 8.82 -1.54 6.96
N ASN A 137 8.42 -0.41 6.38
CA ASN A 137 7.36 0.44 6.92
C ASN A 137 6.01 -0.30 6.93
N PHE A 138 5.75 -1.11 5.89
CA PHE A 138 4.55 -1.94 5.83
C PHE A 138 4.47 -2.94 6.98
N LYS A 139 5.59 -3.60 7.33
CA LYS A 139 5.63 -4.50 8.48
C LYS A 139 5.38 -3.77 9.80
N GLN A 140 5.95 -2.58 9.99
CA GLN A 140 5.72 -1.78 11.20
C GLN A 140 4.24 -1.37 11.33
N LEU A 141 3.63 -0.95 10.22
CA LEU A 141 2.22 -0.58 10.15
C LEU A 141 1.30 -1.76 10.50
N VAL A 142 1.48 -2.88 9.81
CA VAL A 142 0.64 -4.07 9.97
C VAL A 142 0.82 -4.68 11.36
N GLN A 143 2.02 -4.64 11.93
CA GLN A 143 2.28 -5.11 13.31
C GLN A 143 1.84 -4.11 14.37
N GLY A 144 1.36 -2.92 13.99
CA GLY A 144 0.97 -1.88 14.93
C GLY A 144 2.11 -1.29 15.75
N LYS A 145 3.36 -1.50 15.34
CA LYS A 145 4.55 -0.90 15.96
C LYS A 145 4.62 0.60 15.71
N GLU A 146 3.94 1.05 14.65
CA GLU A 146 3.87 2.44 14.29
C GLU A 146 2.50 2.77 13.69
N ASP A 147 1.94 3.91 14.09
CA ASP A 147 0.60 4.34 13.66
C ASP A 147 0.58 4.77 12.19
N ALA A 148 -0.50 4.42 11.48
CA ALA A 148 -0.67 4.76 10.06
C ALA A 148 -0.53 6.27 9.81
N ARG A 149 -1.14 7.08 10.70
CA ARG A 149 -1.04 8.54 10.65
C ARG A 149 0.40 9.03 10.75
N CYS A 150 1.21 8.51 11.69
CA CYS A 150 2.58 8.96 11.88
C CYS A 150 3.49 8.50 10.70
N ILE A 151 3.26 7.32 10.08
CA ILE A 151 3.99 6.88 8.87
C ILE A 151 3.66 7.77 7.66
N MET A 152 2.37 8.04 7.44
CA MET A 152 1.91 8.87 6.32
C MET A 152 2.37 10.33 6.47
N GLN A 153 2.22 10.92 7.65
CA GLN A 153 2.63 12.30 7.93
C GLN A 153 4.16 12.48 7.84
N ALA A 154 4.93 11.44 8.18
CA ALA A 154 6.37 11.44 8.02
C ALA A 154 6.84 11.27 6.55
N GLY A 155 5.92 11.12 5.58
CA GLY A 155 6.26 10.91 4.17
C GLY A 155 6.83 9.52 3.86
N ARG A 156 6.74 8.57 4.80
CA ARG A 156 7.25 7.19 4.66
C ARG A 156 6.25 6.23 4.03
N CYS A 157 5.01 6.67 3.92
CA CYS A 157 3.97 6.08 3.09
C CYS A 157 3.36 7.19 2.25
N SER A 158 3.54 7.10 0.93
CA SER A 158 2.88 8.00 -0.01
C SER A 158 1.47 7.49 -0.28
N VAL A 159 0.49 8.37 -0.16
CA VAL A 159 -0.92 8.05 -0.42
C VAL A 159 -1.47 8.95 -1.48
N THR A 160 -2.07 8.34 -2.50
CA THR A 160 -2.71 9.02 -3.63
C THR A 160 -4.18 8.60 -3.71
N GLY A 161 -5.07 9.50 -4.14
CA GLY A 161 -6.51 9.25 -4.19
C GLY A 161 -7.23 9.80 -2.96
N ASP A 162 -8.20 9.06 -2.43
CA ASP A 162 -9.00 9.47 -1.26
C ASP A 162 -8.23 9.28 0.06
N ILE A 163 -7.50 10.32 0.46
CA ILE A 163 -6.71 10.36 1.69
C ILE A 163 -7.58 10.16 2.94
N MET A 164 -8.85 10.60 2.92
CA MET A 164 -9.73 10.48 4.08
C MET A 164 -10.13 9.02 4.33
N ARG A 165 -10.36 8.25 3.26
CA ARG A 165 -10.57 6.80 3.36
C ARG A 165 -9.30 6.08 3.80
N ALA A 166 -8.14 6.51 3.32
CA ALA A 166 -6.86 5.95 3.73
C ALA A 166 -6.64 6.01 5.25
N MET A 167 -6.98 7.14 5.88
CA MET A 167 -6.88 7.31 7.33
C MET A 167 -7.81 6.41 8.14
N LYS A 168 -8.94 6.00 7.56
CA LYS A 168 -9.94 5.12 8.21
C LYS A 168 -9.64 3.63 7.99
N LEU A 169 -8.64 3.29 7.18
CA LEU A 169 -8.32 1.92 6.78
C LEU A 169 -7.51 1.15 7.83
N GLU A 170 -6.78 1.87 8.68
CA GLU A 170 -5.90 1.33 9.73
C GLU A 170 -6.47 0.12 10.51
N PRO A 171 -7.71 0.13 11.04
CA PRO A 171 -8.25 -1.00 11.81
C PRO A 171 -8.46 -2.29 11.00
N TYR A 172 -8.46 -2.23 9.66
CA TYR A 172 -8.66 -3.39 8.79
C TYR A 172 -7.36 -4.08 8.39
N ILE A 173 -6.23 -3.36 8.45
CA ILE A 173 -4.92 -3.86 8.02
C ILE A 173 -3.98 -4.17 9.21
N LYS A 174 -4.30 -3.69 10.41
CA LYS A 174 -3.54 -3.93 11.63
C LYS A 174 -3.78 -5.36 12.16
N LEU A 175 -2.70 -6.11 12.32
CA LEU A 175 -2.61 -7.44 12.92
C LEU A 175 -1.96 -7.29 14.30
N GLU A 176 -2.73 -6.89 15.30
CA GLU A 176 -2.28 -6.98 16.70
C GLU A 176 -2.07 -8.43 17.15
#